data_AF-W5LWJ8-F1
#
_entry.id   AF-W5LWJ8-F1
#
_cell.length_a   1.000
_cell.length_b   1.000
_cell.length_c   1.000
_cell.angle_alpha   90.00
_cell.angle_beta   90.00
_cell.angle_gamma   90.00
#
_symmetry.space_group_name_H-M   'P 1'
#
loop_
_entity.id
_entity.type
_entity.pdbx_description
1 polymer ?
#
loop_
_entity_poly.entity_id
_entity_poly.type
_entity_poly.pdbx_seq_one_letter_code
_entity_poly.pdbx_strand_id
1 'polypeptide(L)'
;MVSYKLLTPEDVYLTAPAPAEARREETPPESPGSQKKGVCSTSKAFVGLGTFLFALGCSWLVGTIFWLKYPGSELPARAPSPSPAAGAASGEADPDTCRAIPESHRFDCYPESGVVVTRELCEARNCCFIQVSAEPPPAKNGVPWCFYPPSFPTYTLDSLNDTTLGYIGQLTKKEKTHYPRDIETLQLDVMYETDSRLHVKITDKSGPRFEVPLSVPLATQKASNPAYTVLFSKTPFGLIVTRTSTGTVLINTTVAPLFFAEQFLQMSTALASRYVYGLGEHRAGFLHSVEWNTLTLWARDVPPMELTNLYGVHPFYLGIEPGGSAHGVFLLNSNAMDVALQPAPALTWRTIGGILDIYIFLGPDPNSVVQQYLEVVGVPAMPVYWALGFHLCRWGYKTSNGTWDVVKAMRNYGIPQ
;
A
#
# COMPACT_ATOMS: atom_id res chain seq x y z
N MET A 1 -5.52 46.89 -13.95
CA MET A 1 -5.20 46.23 -15.23
C MET A 1 -3.71 45.95 -15.23
N VAL A 2 -3.30 44.71 -15.01
CA VAL A 2 -1.91 44.31 -15.24
C VAL A 2 -1.84 43.92 -16.71
N SER A 3 -1.17 44.75 -17.52
CA SER A 3 -0.96 44.48 -18.95
C SER A 3 0.17 43.47 -19.08
N TYR A 4 -0.16 42.21 -19.35
CA TYR A 4 0.84 41.21 -19.73
C TYR A 4 1.29 41.52 -21.16
N LYS A 5 2.53 41.99 -21.31
CA LYS A 5 3.16 42.17 -22.62
C LYS A 5 3.41 40.77 -23.19
N LEU A 6 2.86 40.45 -24.38
CA LEU A 6 3.25 39.24 -25.10
C LEU A 6 4.75 39.36 -25.43
N LEU A 7 5.56 38.47 -24.85
CA LEU A 7 6.98 38.37 -25.18
C LEU A 7 7.11 37.75 -26.57
N THR A 8 7.72 38.48 -27.50
CA THR A 8 8.10 37.90 -28.81
C THR A 8 9.31 36.99 -28.62
N PRO A 9 9.62 36.09 -29.58
CA PRO A 9 10.83 35.25 -29.50
C PRO A 9 12.14 36.03 -29.33
N GLU A 10 12.15 37.31 -29.66
CA GLU A 10 13.29 38.22 -29.55
C GLU A 10 13.48 38.75 -28.12
N ASP A 11 12.45 38.67 -27.28
CA ASP A 11 12.46 39.25 -25.92
C ASP A 11 13.06 38.30 -24.85
N VAL A 12 13.47 37.08 -25.22
CA VAL A 12 13.97 36.06 -24.28
C VAL A 12 15.45 35.78 -24.53
N TYR A 13 16.33 36.49 -23.81
CA TYR A 13 17.77 36.21 -23.77
C TYR A 13 18.11 35.30 -22.61
N LEU A 14 18.57 34.08 -22.90
CA LEU A 14 19.21 33.21 -21.91
C LEU A 14 20.70 33.57 -21.84
N THR A 15 21.13 34.17 -20.72
CA THR A 15 22.56 34.34 -20.43
C THR A 15 23.20 32.98 -20.20
N ALA A 16 24.10 32.58 -21.10
CA ALA A 16 24.99 31.44 -20.86
C ALA A 16 26.02 31.79 -19.77
N PRO A 17 26.40 30.85 -18.88
CA PRO A 17 27.53 31.09 -17.99
C PRO A 17 28.84 31.16 -18.79
N ALA A 18 29.73 32.06 -18.38
CA ALA A 18 31.03 32.27 -19.01
C ALA A 18 31.89 30.99 -19.01
N PRO A 19 32.73 30.77 -20.04
CA PRO A 19 33.60 29.59 -20.09
C PRO A 19 34.65 29.66 -18.99
N ALA A 20 34.80 28.58 -18.22
CA ALA A 20 35.88 28.41 -17.27
C ALA A 20 37.23 28.33 -18.00
N GLU A 21 38.19 29.15 -17.58
CA GLU A 21 39.56 29.16 -18.11
C GLU A 21 40.24 27.80 -17.90
N ALA A 22 40.76 27.24 -19.00
CA ALA A 22 41.57 26.03 -18.98
C ALA A 22 42.91 26.30 -18.27
N ARG A 23 43.10 25.70 -17.10
CA ARG A 23 44.38 25.72 -16.38
C ARG A 23 45.36 24.79 -17.11
N ARG A 24 46.39 25.35 -17.74
CA ARG A 24 47.53 24.61 -18.32
C ARG A 24 48.36 24.01 -17.18
N GLU A 25 48.67 22.73 -17.29
CA GLU A 25 49.63 22.03 -16.42
C GLU A 25 51.02 22.15 -17.07
N GLU A 26 51.94 22.83 -16.38
CA GLU A 26 53.33 23.03 -16.82
C GLU A 26 54.18 21.79 -16.47
N THR A 27 54.89 21.25 -17.47
CA THR A 27 55.91 20.21 -17.29
C THR A 27 57.23 20.84 -16.80
N PRO A 28 57.90 20.28 -15.77
CA PRO A 28 59.18 20.81 -15.28
C PRO A 28 60.39 20.30 -16.09
N PRO A 29 61.54 21.02 -16.06
CA PRO A 29 62.67 20.77 -16.97
C PRO A 29 63.62 19.68 -16.49
N GLU A 30 64.26 18.99 -17.46
CA GLU A 30 65.37 18.05 -17.25
C GLU A 30 66.71 18.75 -16.98
N SER A 31 67.56 18.11 -16.16
CA SER A 31 69.02 18.36 -16.08
C SER A 31 69.74 17.09 -15.54
N PRO A 32 71.08 16.92 -15.66
CA PRO A 32 71.63 15.90 -16.57
C PRO A 32 72.60 14.88 -15.92
N GLY A 33 72.81 13.75 -16.63
CA GLY A 33 74.14 13.13 -16.75
C GLY A 33 74.46 11.81 -16.01
N SER A 34 74.67 10.77 -16.83
CA SER A 34 75.83 9.83 -16.78
C SER A 34 75.61 8.34 -16.39
N GLN A 35 75.85 7.50 -17.41
CA GLN A 35 76.59 6.21 -17.44
C GLN A 35 75.96 4.87 -17.02
N LYS A 36 75.56 4.11 -18.07
CA LYS A 36 75.98 2.74 -18.47
C LYS A 36 76.08 1.61 -17.41
N LYS A 37 75.13 0.65 -17.45
CA LYS A 37 75.27 -0.77 -17.95
C LYS A 37 74.26 -1.72 -17.27
N GLY A 38 73.78 -2.71 -18.04
CA GLY A 38 73.28 -3.98 -17.52
C GLY A 38 71.90 -4.38 -18.00
N VAL A 39 71.82 -5.13 -19.10
CA VAL A 39 70.61 -5.86 -19.51
C VAL A 39 70.39 -7.04 -18.57
N CYS A 40 69.19 -7.20 -18.01
CA CYS A 40 68.70 -8.53 -17.61
C CYS A 40 67.17 -8.62 -17.76
N SER A 41 66.73 -9.80 -18.18
CA SER A 41 65.43 -10.14 -18.74
C SER A 41 64.30 -10.20 -17.70
N THR A 42 63.26 -9.37 -17.87
CA THR A 42 62.02 -9.40 -17.07
C THR A 42 60.77 -9.44 -17.96
N SER A 43 60.78 -10.24 -19.04
CA SER A 43 59.63 -10.30 -19.96
C SER A 43 58.65 -11.47 -19.71
N LYS A 44 58.96 -12.40 -18.78
CA LYS A 44 58.08 -13.57 -18.53
C LYS A 44 57.19 -13.46 -17.27
N ALA A 45 57.54 -12.61 -16.30
CA ALA A 45 56.76 -12.45 -15.07
C ALA A 45 55.53 -11.52 -15.24
N PHE A 46 55.66 -10.46 -16.05
CA PHE A 46 54.57 -9.50 -16.28
C PHE A 46 53.43 -10.06 -17.15
N VAL A 47 53.74 -10.97 -18.09
CA VAL A 47 52.72 -11.60 -18.94
C VAL A 47 51.89 -12.63 -18.17
N GLY A 48 52.49 -13.33 -17.20
CA GLY A 48 51.78 -14.26 -16.30
C GLY A 48 50.86 -13.56 -15.30
N LEU A 49 51.31 -12.44 -14.71
CA LEU A 49 50.49 -11.67 -13.77
C LEU A 49 49.30 -10.98 -14.45
N GLY A 50 49.51 -10.45 -15.66
CA GLY A 50 48.46 -9.77 -16.44
C GLY A 50 47.36 -10.73 -16.91
N THR A 51 47.72 -11.95 -17.31
CA THR A 51 46.74 -12.98 -17.71
C THR A 51 45.94 -13.53 -16.53
N PHE A 52 46.56 -13.66 -15.36
CA PHE A 52 45.87 -14.10 -14.15
C PHE A 52 44.88 -13.05 -13.62
N LEU A 53 45.24 -11.77 -13.64
CA LEU A 53 44.36 -10.66 -13.23
C LEU A 53 43.18 -10.48 -14.19
N PHE A 54 43.38 -10.68 -15.49
CA PHE A 54 42.30 -10.62 -16.48
C PHE A 54 41.32 -11.78 -16.33
N ALA A 55 41.80 -13.00 -16.05
CA ALA A 55 40.95 -14.15 -15.80
C ALA A 55 40.14 -14.02 -14.48
N LEU A 56 40.73 -13.44 -13.44
CA LEU A 56 40.03 -13.10 -12.19
C LEU A 56 38.96 -12.04 -12.41
N GLY A 57 39.27 -10.98 -13.17
CA GLY A 57 38.31 -9.92 -13.51
C GLY A 57 37.12 -10.44 -14.33
N CYS A 58 37.36 -11.29 -15.34
CA CYS A 58 36.30 -11.92 -16.12
C CYS A 58 35.45 -12.89 -15.30
N SER A 59 36.06 -13.68 -14.40
CA SER A 59 35.33 -14.60 -13.52
C SER A 59 34.45 -13.84 -12.51
N TRP A 60 34.94 -12.70 -12.01
CA TRP A 60 34.17 -11.82 -11.12
C TRP A 60 32.99 -11.16 -11.85
N LEU A 61 33.19 -10.72 -13.10
CA LEU A 61 32.14 -10.13 -13.95
C LEU A 61 31.07 -11.16 -14.34
N VAL A 62 31.46 -12.39 -14.69
CA VAL A 62 30.51 -13.46 -14.97
C VAL A 62 29.76 -13.87 -13.70
N GLY A 63 30.44 -13.93 -12.55
CA GLY A 63 29.82 -14.21 -11.25
C GLY A 63 28.81 -13.15 -10.82
N THR A 64 29.11 -11.86 -11.03
CA THR A 64 28.17 -10.76 -10.73
C THR A 64 26.99 -10.73 -11.69
N ILE A 65 27.20 -11.00 -12.99
CA ILE A 65 26.09 -11.15 -13.95
C ILE A 65 25.21 -12.35 -13.60
N PHE A 66 25.79 -13.48 -13.17
CA PHE A 66 25.03 -14.65 -12.75
C PHE A 66 24.23 -14.37 -11.46
N TRP A 67 24.80 -13.64 -10.50
CA TRP A 67 24.13 -13.24 -9.26
C TRP A 67 23.01 -12.21 -9.49
N LEU A 68 23.19 -11.29 -10.45
CA LEU A 68 22.14 -10.33 -10.85
C LEU A 68 21.00 -10.97 -11.65
N LYS A 69 21.28 -12.02 -12.44
CA LYS A 69 20.24 -12.76 -13.20
C LYS A 69 19.54 -13.84 -12.37
N TYR A 70 20.22 -14.39 -11.37
CA TYR A 70 19.72 -15.42 -10.48
C TYR A 70 20.09 -15.05 -9.04
N PRO A 71 19.41 -14.06 -8.43
CA PRO A 71 19.59 -13.83 -7.00
C PRO A 71 19.25 -15.14 -6.29
N GLY A 72 20.18 -15.64 -5.49
CA GLY A 72 19.99 -16.83 -4.68
C GLY A 72 18.64 -16.73 -3.99
N SER A 73 17.81 -17.76 -4.17
CA SER A 73 16.49 -17.86 -3.59
C SER A 73 16.59 -18.05 -2.08
N GLU A 74 16.96 -17.01 -1.35
CA GLU A 74 16.43 -16.79 -0.02
C GLU A 74 15.12 -16.02 -0.21
N LEU A 75 14.07 -16.80 -0.48
CA LEU A 75 12.71 -16.34 -0.27
C LEU A 75 12.63 -15.72 1.14
N PRO A 76 12.00 -14.54 1.33
CA PRO A 76 11.67 -14.09 2.68
C PRO A 76 10.95 -15.25 3.38
N ALA A 77 11.39 -15.56 4.60
CA ALA A 77 11.02 -16.75 5.36
C ALA A 77 9.55 -17.13 5.13
N ARG A 78 9.33 -18.15 4.30
CA ARG A 78 8.01 -18.76 4.11
C ARG A 78 7.58 -19.27 5.47
N ALA A 79 6.33 -18.99 5.87
CA ALA A 79 5.77 -19.64 7.04
C ALA A 79 6.01 -21.15 6.93
N PRO A 80 6.63 -21.81 7.92
CA PRO A 80 6.89 -23.23 7.85
C PRO A 80 5.56 -23.96 7.64
N SER A 81 5.57 -24.97 6.77
CA SER A 81 4.47 -25.93 6.68
C SER A 81 4.19 -26.46 8.09
N PRO A 82 2.93 -26.47 8.57
CA PRO A 82 2.64 -27.06 9.87
C PRO A 82 3.02 -28.54 9.83
N SER A 83 3.97 -28.94 10.68
CA SER A 83 4.16 -30.35 11.01
C SER A 83 2.87 -30.87 11.67
N PRO A 84 2.43 -32.10 11.39
CA PRO A 84 1.28 -32.67 12.09
C PRO A 84 1.62 -32.77 13.57
N ALA A 85 1.02 -31.89 14.38
CA ALA A 85 1.13 -31.96 15.82
C ALA A 85 0.35 -33.19 16.28
N ALA A 86 1.08 -34.21 16.72
CA ALA A 86 0.50 -35.32 17.44
C ALA A 86 -0.03 -34.81 18.79
N GLY A 87 -1.35 -34.83 18.96
CA GLY A 87 -2.00 -34.71 20.26
C GLY A 87 -2.25 -33.27 20.74
N ALA A 88 -3.11 -32.54 20.04
CA ALA A 88 -3.92 -31.49 20.64
C ALA A 88 -5.37 -31.71 20.18
N ALA A 89 -6.34 -31.69 21.08
CA ALA A 89 -7.75 -31.81 20.75
C ALA A 89 -8.17 -30.58 19.93
N SER A 90 -8.06 -30.67 18.60
CA SER A 90 -8.43 -29.64 17.66
C SER A 90 -9.94 -29.64 17.48
N GLY A 91 -10.59 -28.50 17.74
CA GLY A 91 -11.94 -28.24 17.28
C GLY A 91 -11.93 -28.20 15.76
N GLU A 92 -12.20 -29.32 15.11
CA GLU A 92 -12.52 -29.37 13.68
C GLU A 92 -13.66 -28.38 13.39
N ALA A 93 -13.52 -27.61 12.30
CA ALA A 93 -14.60 -26.75 11.85
C ALA A 93 -15.82 -27.62 11.54
N ASP A 94 -16.94 -27.37 12.22
CA ASP A 94 -18.17 -28.16 12.06
C ASP A 94 -18.64 -28.11 10.59
N PRO A 95 -18.70 -29.24 9.87
CA PRO A 95 -19.05 -29.29 8.45
C PRO A 95 -20.40 -28.63 8.12
N ASP A 96 -21.36 -28.67 9.05
CA ASP A 96 -22.67 -28.07 8.85
C ASP A 96 -22.60 -26.54 8.93
N THR A 97 -21.76 -25.99 9.82
CA THR A 97 -21.50 -24.54 9.89
C THR A 97 -20.78 -24.01 8.65
N CYS A 98 -19.84 -24.78 8.10
CA CYS A 98 -19.11 -24.40 6.89
C CYS A 98 -20.04 -24.29 5.67
N ARG A 99 -21.01 -25.22 5.53
CA ARG A 99 -21.97 -25.21 4.42
C ARG A 99 -23.00 -24.08 4.53
N ALA A 100 -23.27 -23.61 5.75
CA ALA A 100 -24.21 -22.52 5.98
C ALA A 100 -23.69 -21.15 5.51
N ILE A 101 -22.37 -20.99 5.31
CA ILE A 101 -21.78 -19.71 4.87
C ILE A 101 -21.99 -19.52 3.35
N PRO A 102 -22.78 -18.50 2.93
CA PRO A 102 -22.98 -18.19 1.52
C PRO A 102 -21.67 -17.82 0.84
N GLU A 103 -21.52 -18.14 -0.44
CA GLU A 103 -20.28 -17.89 -1.20
C GLU A 103 -19.81 -16.43 -1.10
N SER A 104 -20.72 -15.46 -1.23
CA SER A 104 -20.42 -14.04 -1.13
C SER A 104 -19.85 -13.60 0.23
N HIS A 105 -20.11 -14.38 1.29
CA HIS A 105 -19.69 -14.11 2.67
C HIS A 105 -18.49 -14.96 3.11
N ARG A 106 -17.86 -15.71 2.19
CA ARG A 106 -16.66 -16.48 2.50
C ARG A 106 -15.45 -15.56 2.49
N PHE A 107 -14.92 -15.27 3.67
CA PHE A 107 -13.66 -14.53 3.83
C PHE A 107 -12.48 -15.50 3.72
N ASP A 108 -11.58 -15.20 2.80
CA ASP A 108 -10.47 -16.07 2.40
C ASP A 108 -9.45 -16.26 3.54
N CYS A 109 -9.24 -17.53 3.92
CA CYS A 109 -8.33 -17.98 4.97
C CYS A 109 -6.93 -18.36 4.45
N TYR A 110 -6.76 -18.36 3.12
CA TYR A 110 -5.50 -18.74 2.49
C TYR A 110 -5.12 -17.72 1.38
N PRO A 111 -4.88 -16.45 1.75
CA PRO A 111 -4.70 -15.37 0.78
C PRO A 111 -3.34 -15.34 0.10
N GLU A 112 -2.40 -16.23 0.48
CA GLU A 112 -1.07 -16.23 -0.10
C GLU A 112 -1.07 -16.70 -1.56
N SER A 113 -0.48 -15.90 -2.44
CA SER A 113 -0.34 -16.24 -3.85
C SER A 113 0.64 -17.40 -4.09
N GLY A 114 0.43 -18.15 -5.17
CA GLY A 114 1.39 -19.15 -5.64
C GLY A 114 1.26 -20.53 -4.98
N VAL A 115 0.16 -20.77 -4.26
CA VAL A 115 -0.18 -22.08 -3.66
C VAL A 115 -1.56 -22.49 -4.15
N VAL A 116 -1.68 -23.71 -4.70
CA VAL A 116 -2.98 -24.34 -4.90
C VAL A 116 -3.45 -24.86 -3.56
N VAL A 117 -4.52 -24.27 -3.03
CA VAL A 117 -5.03 -24.60 -1.70
C VAL A 117 -5.73 -25.95 -1.75
N THR A 118 -5.17 -26.95 -1.06
CA THR A 118 -5.81 -28.26 -0.87
C THR A 118 -6.67 -28.26 0.40
N ARG A 119 -7.54 -29.27 0.53
CA ARG A 119 -8.34 -29.46 1.74
C ARG A 119 -7.46 -29.55 2.98
N GLU A 120 -6.40 -30.35 2.91
CA GLU A 120 -5.49 -30.62 4.03
C GLU A 120 -4.77 -29.33 4.46
N LEU A 121 -4.32 -28.49 3.52
CA LEU A 121 -3.71 -27.20 3.83
C LEU A 121 -4.69 -26.24 4.51
N CYS A 122 -5.95 -26.25 4.09
CA CYS A 122 -6.99 -25.40 4.65
C CYS A 122 -7.40 -25.84 6.07
N GLU A 123 -7.66 -27.13 6.23
CA GLU A 123 -8.07 -27.72 7.51
C GLU A 123 -6.93 -27.67 8.53
N ALA A 124 -5.66 -27.72 8.10
CA ALA A 124 -4.50 -27.47 8.96
C ALA A 124 -4.46 -26.04 9.53
N ARG A 125 -5.18 -25.08 8.93
CA ARG A 125 -5.38 -23.73 9.47
C ARG A 125 -6.66 -23.61 10.30
N ASN A 126 -7.37 -24.71 10.58
CA ASN A 126 -8.71 -24.74 11.20
C ASN A 126 -9.76 -23.95 10.40
N CYS A 127 -9.67 -24.01 9.07
CA CYS A 127 -10.59 -23.33 8.16
C CYS A 127 -11.52 -24.29 7.42
N CYS A 128 -12.62 -23.75 6.91
CA CYS A 128 -13.59 -24.49 6.10
C CYS A 128 -13.09 -24.65 4.67
N PHE A 129 -13.19 -25.86 4.11
CA PHE A 129 -12.86 -26.12 2.71
C PHE A 129 -14.09 -26.57 1.90
N ILE A 130 -14.50 -25.75 0.92
CA ILE A 130 -15.56 -26.10 -0.04
C ILE A 130 -15.10 -25.71 -1.45
N GLN A 131 -14.86 -26.71 -2.28
CA GLN A 131 -14.53 -26.52 -3.69
C GLN A 131 -15.78 -26.11 -4.48
N VAL A 132 -15.71 -24.96 -5.15
CA VAL A 132 -16.86 -24.37 -5.89
C VAL A 132 -16.83 -24.71 -7.38
N SER A 133 -15.65 -25.04 -7.93
CA SER A 133 -15.44 -25.33 -9.34
C SER A 133 -14.41 -26.45 -9.53
N ALA A 134 -14.43 -27.11 -10.70
CA ALA A 134 -13.44 -28.13 -11.02
C ALA A 134 -12.01 -27.56 -11.16
N GLU A 135 -11.90 -26.30 -11.57
CA GLU A 135 -10.63 -25.56 -11.69
C GLU A 135 -10.45 -24.57 -10.52
N PRO A 136 -9.24 -24.43 -9.96
CA PRO A 136 -8.95 -23.47 -8.89
C PRO A 136 -9.21 -22.03 -9.36
N PRO A 137 -9.72 -21.15 -8.48
CA PRO A 137 -9.94 -19.76 -8.83
C PRO A 137 -8.61 -19.12 -9.26
N PRO A 138 -8.60 -18.21 -10.24
CA PRO A 138 -7.40 -17.44 -10.56
C PRO A 138 -6.93 -16.73 -9.28
N ALA A 139 -5.61 -16.71 -9.06
CA ALA A 139 -4.94 -16.51 -7.77
C ALA A 139 -5.23 -15.19 -7.00
N LYS A 140 -6.20 -14.38 -7.43
CA LYS A 140 -6.65 -13.16 -6.76
C LYS A 140 -8.16 -12.85 -6.90
N ASN A 141 -8.88 -13.60 -7.74
CA ASN A 141 -10.27 -13.30 -8.09
C ASN A 141 -11.12 -14.59 -8.11
N GLY A 142 -12.13 -14.65 -7.25
CA GLY A 142 -13.10 -15.73 -7.21
C GLY A 142 -13.52 -16.10 -5.80
N VAL A 143 -14.51 -16.99 -5.69
CA VAL A 143 -14.98 -17.49 -4.39
C VAL A 143 -13.86 -18.31 -3.74
N PRO A 144 -13.41 -17.98 -2.53
CA PRO A 144 -12.34 -18.72 -1.87
C PRO A 144 -12.83 -20.12 -1.48
N TRP A 145 -12.03 -21.13 -1.84
CA TRP A 145 -12.30 -22.51 -1.45
C TRP A 145 -11.99 -22.75 0.02
N CYS A 146 -11.00 -22.04 0.56
CA CYS A 146 -10.63 -22.05 1.97
C CYS A 146 -11.04 -20.76 2.65
N PHE A 147 -11.93 -20.83 3.63
CA PHE A 147 -12.50 -19.64 4.28
C PHE A 147 -12.68 -19.82 5.78
N TYR A 148 -12.74 -18.71 6.51
CA TYR A 148 -12.88 -18.74 7.96
C TYR A 148 -14.26 -19.26 8.40
N PRO A 149 -14.34 -20.23 9.33
CA PRO A 149 -15.59 -20.52 10.04
C PRO A 149 -15.97 -19.37 10.97
N PRO A 150 -17.24 -19.26 11.41
CA PRO A 150 -17.66 -18.23 12.35
C PRO A 150 -16.99 -18.36 13.73
N SER A 151 -16.55 -19.57 14.08
CA SER A 151 -15.83 -19.89 15.31
C SER A 151 -14.32 -19.66 15.23
N PHE A 152 -13.80 -19.14 14.10
CA PHE A 152 -12.35 -18.98 13.93
C PHE A 152 -11.77 -18.06 15.03
N PRO A 153 -10.65 -18.44 15.67
CA PRO A 153 -10.10 -17.68 16.78
C PRO A 153 -9.70 -16.26 16.39
N THR A 154 -10.14 -15.29 17.18
CA THR A 154 -9.80 -13.88 17.01
C THR A 154 -9.73 -13.17 18.36
N TYR A 155 -9.55 -11.85 18.36
CA TYR A 155 -9.42 -11.06 19.57
C TYR A 155 -10.75 -10.96 20.33
N THR A 156 -10.67 -10.82 21.65
CA THR A 156 -11.77 -10.43 22.52
C THR A 156 -11.53 -9.04 23.08
N LEU A 157 -12.60 -8.25 23.23
CA LEU A 157 -12.55 -6.96 23.94
C LEU A 157 -12.69 -7.20 25.45
N ASP A 158 -11.57 -7.15 26.16
CA ASP A 158 -11.51 -7.49 27.58
C ASP A 158 -11.92 -6.32 28.48
N SER A 159 -11.52 -5.11 28.11
CA SER A 159 -11.85 -3.87 28.84
C SER A 159 -12.09 -2.73 27.87
N LEU A 160 -12.94 -1.79 28.29
CA LEU A 160 -13.25 -0.58 27.57
C LEU A 160 -13.49 0.52 28.62
N ASN A 161 -12.61 1.51 28.64
CA ASN A 161 -12.62 2.61 29.60
C ASN A 161 -12.86 3.92 28.85
N ASP A 162 -13.60 4.83 29.47
CA ASP A 162 -13.78 6.18 28.93
C ASP A 162 -12.47 6.98 28.95
N THR A 163 -12.28 7.79 27.92
CA THR A 163 -11.22 8.81 27.84
C THR A 163 -11.84 10.19 27.60
N THR A 164 -11.00 11.22 27.60
CA THR A 164 -11.43 12.58 27.28
C THR A 164 -11.97 12.72 25.86
N LEU A 165 -11.54 11.87 24.91
CA LEU A 165 -11.93 11.92 23.49
C LEU A 165 -12.84 10.76 23.06
N GLY A 166 -13.00 9.71 23.87
CA GLY A 166 -13.78 8.54 23.50
C GLY A 166 -13.50 7.36 24.41
N TYR A 167 -12.89 6.31 23.88
CA TYR A 167 -12.62 5.07 24.60
C TYR A 167 -11.19 4.57 24.39
N ILE A 168 -10.67 3.90 25.41
CA ILE A 168 -9.47 3.07 25.34
C ILE A 168 -9.82 1.65 25.79
N GLY A 169 -9.44 0.65 25.01
CA GLY A 169 -9.76 -0.74 25.27
C GLY A 169 -8.56 -1.66 25.12
N GLN A 170 -8.65 -2.84 25.72
CA GLN A 170 -7.67 -3.90 25.56
C GLN A 170 -8.28 -5.05 24.74
N LEU A 171 -7.58 -5.44 23.68
CA LEU A 171 -7.93 -6.61 22.89
C LEU A 171 -6.95 -7.74 23.20
N THR A 172 -7.46 -8.94 23.44
CA THR A 172 -6.62 -10.12 23.73
C THR A 172 -6.97 -11.28 22.81
N LYS A 173 -5.95 -11.91 22.22
CA LYS A 173 -6.06 -13.14 21.44
C LYS A 173 -5.58 -14.32 22.28
N LYS A 174 -6.47 -15.28 22.52
CA LYS A 174 -6.17 -16.48 23.34
C LYS A 174 -5.44 -17.57 22.58
N GLU A 175 -5.73 -17.70 21.29
CA GLU A 175 -5.19 -18.75 20.43
C GLU A 175 -4.42 -18.10 19.28
N LYS A 176 -3.18 -18.56 19.07
CA LYS A 176 -2.34 -18.07 17.96
C LYS A 176 -2.87 -18.59 16.64
N THR A 177 -2.74 -17.75 15.63
CA THR A 177 -3.05 -18.08 14.24
C THR A 177 -1.85 -18.75 13.57
N HIS A 178 -2.02 -19.09 12.30
CA HIS A 178 -0.97 -19.67 11.46
C HIS A 178 0.11 -18.66 11.04
N TYR A 179 -0.09 -17.35 11.26
CA TYR A 179 0.94 -16.36 10.97
C TYR A 179 1.99 -16.31 12.09
N PRO A 180 3.29 -16.22 11.74
CA PRO A 180 4.35 -16.12 12.74
C PRO A 180 4.27 -14.78 13.47
N ARG A 181 4.67 -14.77 14.76
CA ARG A 181 4.79 -13.56 15.58
C ARG A 181 3.47 -12.78 15.70
N ASP A 182 2.40 -13.52 15.99
CA ASP A 182 1.11 -12.98 16.41
C ASP A 182 1.26 -12.13 17.68
N ILE A 183 0.61 -10.96 17.70
CA ILE A 183 0.65 -10.04 18.84
C ILE A 183 -0.60 -10.28 19.69
N GLU A 184 -0.42 -10.90 20.85
CA GLU A 184 -1.54 -11.41 21.66
C GLU A 184 -2.35 -10.32 22.36
N THR A 185 -1.71 -9.18 22.69
CA THR A 185 -2.36 -8.08 23.41
C THR A 185 -2.23 -6.77 22.65
N LEU A 186 -3.36 -6.19 22.28
CA LEU A 186 -3.44 -4.91 21.56
C LEU A 186 -4.15 -3.87 22.42
N GLN A 187 -3.88 -2.61 22.10
CA GLN A 187 -4.64 -1.46 22.58
C GLN A 187 -5.54 -0.96 21.46
N LEU A 188 -6.80 -0.69 21.80
CA LEU A 188 -7.80 -0.05 20.95
C LEU A 188 -8.01 1.38 21.47
N ASP A 189 -7.77 2.38 20.63
CA ASP A 189 -8.09 3.77 20.91
C ASP A 189 -9.20 4.23 19.96
N VAL A 190 -10.30 4.76 20.50
CA VAL A 190 -11.44 5.27 19.73
C VAL A 190 -11.67 6.72 20.11
N MET A 191 -11.48 7.62 19.15
CA MET A 191 -11.51 9.06 19.34
C MET A 191 -12.63 9.67 18.49
N TYR A 192 -13.59 10.30 19.15
CA TYR A 192 -14.67 11.04 18.51
C TYR A 192 -14.15 12.45 18.21
N GLU A 193 -13.34 12.57 17.15
CA GLU A 193 -12.60 13.81 16.88
C GLU A 193 -13.49 14.99 16.53
N THR A 194 -14.50 14.75 15.69
CA THR A 194 -15.50 15.76 15.31
C THR A 194 -16.86 15.09 15.13
N ASP A 195 -17.90 15.91 14.94
CA ASP A 195 -19.25 15.40 14.68
C ASP A 195 -19.34 14.58 13.37
N SER A 196 -18.38 14.74 12.45
CA SER A 196 -18.33 14.04 11.16
C SER A 196 -17.08 13.17 10.96
N ARG A 197 -16.20 13.05 11.96
CA ARG A 197 -14.96 12.27 11.87
C ARG A 197 -14.73 11.44 13.12
N LEU A 198 -14.65 10.13 12.93
CA LEU A 198 -14.25 9.14 13.92
C LEU A 198 -12.84 8.65 13.59
N HIS A 199 -11.98 8.51 14.59
CA HIS A 199 -10.64 7.97 14.43
C HIS A 199 -10.47 6.77 15.37
N VAL A 200 -10.08 5.63 14.81
CA VAL A 200 -9.87 4.37 15.51
C VAL A 200 -8.47 3.87 15.25
N LYS A 201 -7.74 3.57 16.32
CA LYS A 201 -6.38 3.06 16.26
C LYS A 201 -6.28 1.73 17.00
N ILE A 202 -5.64 0.74 16.38
CA ILE A 202 -5.28 -0.53 17.03
C ILE A 202 -3.76 -0.67 16.98
N THR A 203 -3.15 -0.72 18.15
CA THR A 203 -1.69 -0.73 18.34
C THR A 203 -1.24 -1.92 19.19
N ASP A 204 0.04 -2.25 19.11
CA ASP A 204 0.66 -3.22 20.00
C ASP A 204 0.84 -2.60 21.40
N LYS A 205 0.29 -3.25 22.42
CA LYS A 205 0.38 -2.77 23.80
C LYS A 205 1.80 -2.93 24.38
N SER A 206 2.60 -3.83 23.83
CA SER A 206 3.95 -4.14 24.32
C SER A 206 5.02 -3.14 23.88
N GLY A 207 4.80 -2.43 22.77
CA GLY A 207 5.75 -1.45 22.28
C GLY A 207 5.32 -0.74 21.00
N PRO A 208 5.96 0.39 20.68
CA PRO A 208 5.65 1.16 19.48
C PRO A 208 5.98 0.36 18.22
N ARG A 209 5.12 0.51 17.21
CA ARG A 209 5.33 -0.01 15.85
C ARG A 209 5.51 1.16 14.88
N PHE A 210 5.88 0.85 13.65
CA PHE A 210 5.95 1.88 12.61
C PHE A 210 4.57 2.53 12.41
N GLU A 211 4.55 3.85 12.47
CA GLU A 211 3.40 4.69 12.13
C GLU A 211 3.83 5.66 11.04
N VAL A 212 2.91 5.99 10.13
CA VAL A 212 3.20 6.91 9.04
C VAL A 212 3.52 8.28 9.64
N PRO A 213 4.68 8.90 9.36
CA PRO A 213 5.06 10.20 9.91
C PRO A 213 4.32 11.33 9.17
N LEU A 214 3.00 11.37 9.32
CA LEU A 214 2.12 12.38 8.74
C LEU A 214 1.62 13.32 9.85
N SER A 215 1.77 14.63 9.66
CA SER A 215 1.17 15.62 10.57
C SER A 215 -0.32 15.65 10.32
N VAL A 216 -1.10 15.03 11.21
CA VAL A 216 -2.57 15.04 11.18
C VAL A 216 -3.13 16.06 12.20
N PRO A 217 -4.34 16.58 12.00
CA PRO A 217 -5.00 17.43 12.99
C PRO A 217 -5.15 16.72 14.34
N LEU A 218 -4.85 17.43 15.43
CA LEU A 218 -5.05 16.89 16.78
C LEU A 218 -6.44 17.24 17.29
N ALA A 219 -7.22 16.23 17.67
CA ALA A 219 -8.47 16.43 18.39
C ALA A 219 -8.19 16.87 19.84
N THR A 220 -8.75 18.01 20.24
CA THR A 220 -8.59 18.55 21.60
C THR A 220 -9.82 18.36 22.48
N GLN A 221 -10.98 18.14 21.87
CA GLN A 221 -12.26 17.94 22.55
C GLN A 221 -13.04 16.83 21.85
N LYS A 222 -13.83 16.09 22.63
CA LYS A 222 -14.75 15.07 22.12
C LYS A 222 -15.86 15.74 21.30
N ALA A 223 -16.28 15.07 20.22
CA ALA A 223 -17.44 15.45 19.42
C ALA A 223 -18.68 15.67 20.31
N SER A 224 -19.41 16.75 20.04
CA SER A 224 -20.55 17.17 20.86
C SER A 224 -21.86 16.53 20.41
N ASN A 225 -22.02 16.35 19.11
CA ASN A 225 -23.21 15.77 18.49
C ASN A 225 -22.79 14.92 17.27
N PRO A 226 -22.11 13.78 17.50
CA PRO A 226 -21.62 12.95 16.42
C PRO A 226 -22.75 12.45 15.54
N ALA A 227 -22.58 12.57 14.22
CA ALA A 227 -23.49 12.03 13.21
C ALA A 227 -23.47 10.49 13.14
N TYR A 228 -22.73 9.85 14.04
CA TYR A 228 -22.47 8.43 14.10
C TYR A 228 -22.57 7.88 15.52
N THR A 229 -22.93 6.61 15.64
CA THR A 229 -22.80 5.82 16.86
C THR A 229 -21.79 4.71 16.66
N VAL A 230 -21.11 4.32 17.74
CA VAL A 230 -20.13 3.24 17.74
C VAL A 230 -20.59 2.15 18.71
N LEU A 231 -20.68 0.92 18.22
CA LEU A 231 -20.97 -0.27 19.01
C LEU A 231 -19.81 -1.26 18.90
N PHE A 232 -19.63 -2.04 19.96
CA PHE A 232 -18.58 -3.05 20.03
C PHE A 232 -19.18 -4.44 20.25
N SER A 233 -18.78 -5.40 19.42
CA SER A 233 -18.90 -6.82 19.74
C SER A 233 -17.72 -7.21 20.62
N LYS A 234 -17.96 -7.95 21.70
CA LYS A 234 -16.91 -8.36 22.64
C LYS A 234 -16.19 -9.63 22.22
N THR A 235 -16.94 -10.66 21.84
CA THR A 235 -16.41 -11.99 21.50
C THR A 235 -17.23 -12.59 20.35
N PRO A 236 -16.70 -12.64 19.11
CA PRO A 236 -15.44 -12.04 18.68
C PRO A 236 -15.46 -10.51 18.76
N PHE A 237 -14.28 -9.88 18.87
CA PHE A 237 -14.17 -8.42 18.79
C PHE A 237 -14.66 -7.92 17.44
N GLY A 238 -15.42 -6.82 17.46
CA GLY A 238 -15.70 -6.06 16.25
C GLY A 238 -16.21 -4.66 16.56
N LEU A 239 -15.99 -3.76 15.61
CA LEU A 239 -16.39 -2.37 15.62
C LEU A 239 -17.53 -2.19 14.62
N ILE A 240 -18.63 -1.60 15.07
CA ILE A 240 -19.80 -1.31 14.24
C ILE A 240 -20.05 0.19 14.32
N VAL A 241 -20.02 0.88 13.18
CA VAL A 241 -20.29 2.32 13.10
C VAL A 241 -21.55 2.55 12.29
N THR A 242 -22.51 3.24 12.89
CA THR A 242 -23.84 3.45 12.31
C THR A 242 -24.12 4.93 12.17
N ARG A 243 -24.66 5.35 11.02
CA ARG A 243 -25.15 6.72 10.83
C ARG A 243 -26.39 6.96 11.69
N THR A 244 -26.37 8.00 12.51
CA THR A 244 -27.47 8.34 13.44
C THR A 244 -28.78 8.68 12.72
N SER A 245 -28.70 9.43 11.61
CA SER A 245 -29.89 9.96 10.92
C SER A 245 -30.69 8.90 10.16
N THR A 246 -30.03 7.87 9.62
CA THR A 246 -30.67 6.84 8.78
C THR A 246 -30.69 5.45 9.42
N GLY A 247 -29.85 5.21 10.43
CA GLY A 247 -29.61 3.87 10.96
C GLY A 247 -28.76 2.97 10.05
N THR A 248 -28.18 3.52 8.98
CA THR A 248 -27.32 2.76 8.05
C THR A 248 -26.03 2.34 8.75
N VAL A 249 -25.72 1.04 8.73
CA VAL A 249 -24.42 0.53 9.17
C VAL A 249 -23.37 0.84 8.10
N LEU A 250 -22.37 1.64 8.45
CA LEU A 250 -21.34 2.13 7.53
C LEU A 250 -20.19 1.14 7.43
N ILE A 251 -19.70 0.72 8.59
CA ILE A 251 -18.72 -0.35 8.75
C ILE A 251 -19.17 -1.31 9.83
N ASN A 252 -18.93 -2.60 9.61
CA ASN A 252 -19.11 -3.65 10.59
C ASN A 252 -17.97 -4.66 10.45
N THR A 253 -17.05 -4.66 11.42
CA THR A 253 -15.86 -5.53 11.36
C THR A 253 -16.07 -6.92 11.94
N THR A 254 -17.26 -7.24 12.47
CA THR A 254 -17.56 -8.59 13.01
C THR A 254 -17.66 -9.67 11.93
N VAL A 255 -17.58 -9.29 10.65
CA VAL A 255 -17.79 -10.19 9.52
C VAL A 255 -16.64 -11.17 9.30
N ALA A 256 -15.44 -10.87 9.81
CA ALA A 256 -14.29 -11.75 9.71
C ALA A 256 -13.30 -11.55 10.88
N PRO A 257 -12.38 -12.50 11.13
CA PRO A 257 -11.38 -12.38 12.18
C PRO A 257 -10.43 -11.18 11.97
N LEU A 258 -10.14 -10.46 13.06
CA LEU A 258 -9.01 -9.54 13.14
C LEU A 258 -7.69 -10.33 13.24
N PHE A 259 -6.73 -10.01 12.37
CA PHE A 259 -5.34 -10.47 12.48
C PHE A 259 -4.42 -9.29 12.79
N PHE A 260 -3.48 -9.53 13.69
CA PHE A 260 -2.45 -8.57 14.06
C PHE A 260 -1.17 -9.34 14.43
N ALA A 261 -0.39 -9.68 13.41
CA ALA A 261 0.95 -10.25 13.54
C ALA A 261 1.99 -9.21 13.12
N GLU A 262 3.26 -9.47 13.42
CA GLU A 262 4.34 -8.52 13.15
C GLU A 262 4.43 -8.07 11.68
N GLN A 263 4.12 -8.96 10.73
CA GLN A 263 4.16 -8.67 9.29
C GLN A 263 2.88 -9.07 8.56
N PHE A 264 1.76 -9.17 9.28
CA PHE A 264 0.45 -9.41 8.68
C PHE A 264 -0.66 -8.84 9.56
N LEU A 265 -1.34 -7.81 9.06
CA LEU A 265 -2.50 -7.22 9.70
C LEU A 265 -3.68 -7.38 8.76
N GLN A 266 -4.81 -7.87 9.27
CA GLN A 266 -6.03 -8.02 8.50
C GLN A 266 -7.22 -7.48 9.27
N MET A 267 -8.01 -6.62 8.62
CA MET A 267 -9.30 -6.17 9.15
C MET A 267 -10.31 -6.13 8.02
N SER A 268 -11.43 -6.81 8.21
CA SER A 268 -12.54 -6.84 7.25
C SER A 268 -13.69 -5.97 7.73
N THR A 269 -14.55 -5.53 6.81
CA THR A 269 -15.79 -4.84 7.11
C THR A 269 -16.88 -5.16 6.09
N ALA A 270 -18.12 -5.32 6.55
CA ALA A 270 -19.27 -5.15 5.66
C ALA A 270 -19.30 -3.72 5.12
N LEU A 271 -19.77 -3.54 3.89
CA LEU A 271 -19.96 -2.24 3.26
C LEU A 271 -21.45 -1.89 3.23
N ALA A 272 -21.78 -0.61 3.38
CA ALA A 272 -23.16 -0.13 3.31
C ALA A 272 -23.82 -0.39 1.94
N SER A 273 -23.03 -0.46 0.86
CA SER A 273 -23.49 -0.81 -0.47
C SER A 273 -22.35 -1.34 -1.35
N ARG A 274 -22.66 -1.67 -2.61
CA ARG A 274 -21.70 -2.08 -3.66
C ARG A 274 -20.98 -0.92 -4.35
N TYR A 275 -21.30 0.32 -4.01
CA TYR A 275 -20.78 1.50 -4.69
C TYR A 275 -19.56 2.07 -3.97
N VAL A 276 -18.37 1.63 -4.39
CA VAL A 276 -17.08 1.98 -3.76
C VAL A 276 -16.15 2.65 -4.77
N TYR A 277 -15.52 3.74 -4.37
CA TYR A 277 -14.60 4.56 -5.16
C TYR A 277 -13.30 4.82 -4.39
N GLY A 278 -12.19 5.12 -5.07
CA GLY A 278 -10.90 5.45 -4.44
C GLY A 278 -9.84 4.37 -4.61
N LEU A 279 -9.09 4.03 -3.56
CA LEU A 279 -8.11 2.94 -3.50
C LEU A 279 -7.02 2.98 -4.60
N GLY A 280 -6.56 4.17 -4.97
CA GLY A 280 -5.59 4.34 -6.06
C GLY A 280 -4.15 3.95 -5.68
N GLU A 281 -3.25 3.77 -6.65
CA GLU A 281 -3.43 4.01 -8.09
C GLU A 281 -3.55 2.71 -8.90
N HIS A 282 -4.64 2.59 -9.66
CA HIS A 282 -4.89 1.48 -10.60
C HIS A 282 -5.51 2.00 -11.89
N ARG A 283 -5.23 1.30 -12.99
CA ARG A 283 -6.00 1.45 -14.22
C ARG A 283 -7.25 0.59 -14.13
N ALA A 284 -8.38 1.20 -13.79
CA ALA A 284 -9.67 0.55 -13.64
C ALA A 284 -10.82 1.54 -13.92
N GLY A 285 -12.06 1.04 -13.93
CA GLY A 285 -13.24 1.91 -13.86
C GLY A 285 -13.27 2.70 -12.55
N PHE A 286 -13.90 3.88 -12.56
CA PHE A 286 -13.98 4.73 -11.35
C PHE A 286 -14.73 4.05 -10.21
N LEU A 287 -15.83 3.36 -10.54
CA LEU A 287 -16.55 2.47 -9.64
C LEU A 287 -15.83 1.11 -9.59
N HIS A 288 -15.42 0.68 -8.41
CA HIS A 288 -14.78 -0.61 -8.21
C HIS A 288 -15.77 -1.77 -8.33
N SER A 289 -15.34 -2.86 -8.96
CA SER A 289 -16.06 -4.13 -8.87
C SER A 289 -15.94 -4.69 -7.45
N VAL A 290 -17.07 -5.13 -6.89
CA VAL A 290 -17.10 -5.92 -5.65
C VAL A 290 -17.16 -7.42 -5.93
N GLU A 291 -17.03 -7.83 -7.20
CA GLU A 291 -17.03 -9.23 -7.59
C GLU A 291 -15.63 -9.83 -7.47
N TRP A 292 -15.22 -10.12 -6.22
CA TRP A 292 -13.93 -10.74 -5.88
C TRP A 292 -12.73 -10.02 -6.51
N ASN A 293 -12.59 -8.74 -6.20
CA ASN A 293 -11.59 -7.86 -6.79
C ASN A 293 -10.54 -7.49 -5.75
N THR A 294 -9.26 -7.75 -6.04
CA THR A 294 -8.16 -7.40 -5.15
C THR A 294 -7.32 -6.27 -5.74
N LEU A 295 -7.21 -5.16 -5.01
CA LEU A 295 -6.41 -4.00 -5.36
C LEU A 295 -5.12 -3.99 -4.55
N THR A 296 -3.98 -4.19 -5.21
CA THR A 296 -2.65 -4.15 -4.57
C THR A 296 -2.14 -2.72 -4.51
N LEU A 297 -1.75 -2.25 -3.33
CA LEU A 297 -1.24 -0.91 -3.03
C LEU A 297 0.25 -1.01 -2.68
N TRP A 298 1.10 -0.79 -3.69
CA TRP A 298 2.55 -0.68 -3.55
C TRP A 298 3.10 0.14 -4.73
N ALA A 299 3.73 1.28 -4.44
CA ALA A 299 4.22 2.19 -5.47
C ALA A 299 5.21 1.48 -6.40
N ARG A 300 4.96 1.51 -7.72
CA ARG A 300 5.72 0.77 -8.72
C ARG A 300 5.79 1.53 -10.03
N ASP A 301 7.01 1.62 -10.56
CA ASP A 301 7.25 2.12 -11.92
C ASP A 301 6.90 1.05 -12.95
N VAL A 302 5.73 1.20 -13.57
CA VAL A 302 5.24 0.34 -14.63
C VAL A 302 4.26 1.14 -15.50
N PRO A 303 4.22 0.96 -16.83
CA PRO A 303 3.18 1.56 -17.66
C PRO A 303 1.76 1.21 -17.14
N PRO A 304 0.79 2.14 -17.22
CA PRO A 304 -0.56 1.88 -16.70
C PRO A 304 -1.25 0.68 -17.37
N MET A 305 -1.35 -0.40 -16.61
CA MET A 305 -1.98 -1.66 -17.01
C MET A 305 -3.01 -2.07 -15.95
N GLU A 306 -4.05 -2.77 -16.39
CA GLU A 306 -5.06 -3.32 -15.50
C GLU A 306 -4.43 -4.39 -14.58
N LEU A 307 -5.08 -4.67 -13.44
CA LEU A 307 -4.67 -5.71 -12.48
C LEU A 307 -3.24 -5.55 -11.95
N THR A 308 -2.71 -4.33 -11.98
CA THR A 308 -1.33 -4.01 -11.60
C THR A 308 -1.33 -2.80 -10.66
N ASN A 309 -0.52 -2.87 -9.59
CA ASN A 309 -0.21 -1.72 -8.74
C ASN A 309 0.67 -0.71 -9.50
N LEU A 310 0.31 0.58 -9.45
CA LEU A 310 0.97 1.65 -10.22
C LEU A 310 1.77 2.60 -9.30
N TYR A 311 1.88 3.87 -9.67
CA TYR A 311 2.85 4.80 -9.09
C TYR A 311 2.46 5.28 -7.68
N GLY A 312 1.17 5.56 -7.48
CA GLY A 312 0.61 6.08 -6.22
C GLY A 312 0.00 5.01 -5.31
N VAL A 313 -0.10 5.34 -4.02
CA VAL A 313 -0.76 4.52 -2.99
C VAL A 313 -1.66 5.42 -2.14
N HIS A 314 -2.96 5.19 -2.23
CA HIS A 314 -4.01 5.98 -1.56
C HIS A 314 -5.02 5.04 -0.91
N PRO A 315 -4.77 4.56 0.33
CA PRO A 315 -5.64 3.63 1.07
C PRO A 315 -6.88 4.34 1.65
N PHE A 316 -7.63 5.03 0.79
CA PHE A 316 -8.87 5.71 1.08
C PHE A 316 -9.96 5.20 0.13
N TYR A 317 -11.13 4.87 0.67
CA TYR A 317 -12.31 4.63 -0.16
C TYR A 317 -13.47 5.54 0.25
N LEU A 318 -14.33 5.84 -0.72
CA LEU A 318 -15.62 6.48 -0.55
C LEU A 318 -16.72 5.48 -0.89
N GLY A 319 -17.64 5.25 0.05
CA GLY A 319 -18.79 4.37 -0.11
C GLY A 319 -20.08 5.17 -0.20
N ILE A 320 -20.90 4.91 -1.23
CA ILE A 320 -22.26 5.46 -1.30
C ILE A 320 -23.20 4.57 -0.48
N GLU A 321 -24.07 5.18 0.29
CA GLU A 321 -25.06 4.51 1.12
C GLU A 321 -26.41 4.38 0.42
N PRO A 322 -27.27 3.44 0.85
CA PRO A 322 -28.68 3.47 0.48
C PRO A 322 -29.29 4.84 0.81
N GLY A 323 -29.97 5.44 -0.17
CA GLY A 323 -30.53 6.79 -0.05
C GLY A 323 -29.60 7.93 -0.48
N GLY A 324 -28.37 7.63 -0.94
CA GLY A 324 -27.50 8.60 -1.60
C GLY A 324 -26.59 9.43 -0.68
N SER A 325 -26.64 9.20 0.63
CA SER A 325 -25.58 9.64 1.54
C SER A 325 -24.28 8.90 1.24
N ALA A 326 -23.17 9.35 1.81
CA ALA A 326 -21.86 8.77 1.61
C ALA A 326 -21.02 8.84 2.89
N HIS A 327 -20.09 7.92 3.00
CA HIS A 327 -19.02 7.94 3.98
C HIS A 327 -17.69 7.64 3.31
N GLY A 328 -16.59 7.98 3.98
CA GLY A 328 -15.24 7.62 3.56
C GLY A 328 -14.49 6.90 4.67
N VAL A 329 -13.56 6.03 4.29
CA VAL A 329 -12.65 5.38 5.24
C VAL A 329 -11.23 5.49 4.72
N PHE A 330 -10.32 5.94 5.56
CA PHE A 330 -8.90 6.07 5.29
C PHE A 330 -8.11 5.23 6.29
N LEU A 331 -7.28 4.32 5.78
CA LEU A 331 -6.30 3.58 6.56
C LEU A 331 -4.93 4.27 6.45
N LEU A 332 -4.48 4.95 7.51
CA LEU A 332 -3.17 5.59 7.58
C LEU A 332 -2.08 4.55 7.81
N ASN A 333 -1.75 3.80 6.75
CA ASN A 333 -0.70 2.80 6.72
C ASN A 333 0.02 2.87 5.37
N SER A 334 1.35 2.80 5.37
CA SER A 334 2.16 2.93 4.14
C SER A 334 2.94 1.66 3.79
N ASN A 335 2.70 0.55 4.49
CA ASN A 335 3.25 -0.74 4.12
C ASN A 335 2.54 -1.25 2.86
N ALA A 336 3.17 -2.19 2.14
CA ALA A 336 2.51 -2.86 1.03
C ALA A 336 1.23 -3.55 1.53
N MET A 337 0.14 -3.36 0.80
CA MET A 337 -1.14 -3.92 1.21
C MET A 337 -1.98 -4.39 0.02
N ASP A 338 -2.83 -5.36 0.26
CA ASP A 338 -3.93 -5.72 -0.61
C ASP A 338 -5.25 -5.25 0.01
N VAL A 339 -6.16 -4.79 -0.84
CA VAL A 339 -7.54 -4.45 -0.47
C VAL A 339 -8.46 -5.35 -1.28
N ALA A 340 -9.05 -6.35 -0.63
CA ALA A 340 -9.92 -7.33 -1.28
C ALA A 340 -11.39 -6.92 -1.11
N LEU A 341 -12.11 -6.80 -2.22
CA LEU A 341 -13.54 -6.52 -2.30
C LEU A 341 -14.30 -7.79 -2.68
N GLN A 342 -15.41 -8.08 -2.01
CA GLN A 342 -16.22 -9.27 -2.25
C GLN A 342 -17.73 -8.94 -2.31
N PRO A 343 -18.59 -9.83 -2.84
CA PRO A 343 -19.98 -9.49 -3.20
C PRO A 343 -20.95 -9.35 -2.03
N ALA A 344 -20.51 -9.65 -0.80
CA ALA A 344 -21.34 -9.61 0.42
C ALA A 344 -22.17 -8.32 0.63
N PRO A 345 -21.82 -7.12 0.13
CA PRO A 345 -20.53 -6.54 -0.22
C PRO A 345 -19.63 -6.31 1.02
N ALA A 346 -18.34 -6.59 0.90
CA ALA A 346 -17.38 -6.39 1.99
C ALA A 346 -15.99 -6.01 1.47
N LEU A 347 -15.18 -5.44 2.36
CA LEU A 347 -13.80 -5.04 2.11
C LEU A 347 -12.89 -5.67 3.16
N THR A 348 -11.75 -6.20 2.75
CA THR A 348 -10.69 -6.71 3.62
C THR A 348 -9.39 -5.95 3.36
N TRP A 349 -8.89 -5.24 4.38
CA TRP A 349 -7.53 -4.69 4.39
C TRP A 349 -6.55 -5.80 4.76
N ARG A 350 -5.47 -5.98 4.00
CA ARG A 350 -4.35 -6.89 4.31
C ARG A 350 -3.04 -6.15 4.15
N THR A 351 -2.38 -5.77 5.22
CA THR A 351 -1.10 -5.02 5.17
C THR A 351 0.03 -5.79 5.86
N ILE A 352 1.25 -5.63 5.34
CA ILE A 352 2.43 -6.39 5.80
C ILE A 352 3.20 -5.72 6.95
N GLY A 353 2.63 -4.72 7.61
CA GLY A 353 3.29 -4.05 8.73
C GLY A 353 2.55 -2.82 9.25
N GLY A 354 3.21 -2.12 10.17
CA GLY A 354 2.68 -0.92 10.81
C GLY A 354 1.59 -1.25 11.83
N ILE A 355 0.54 -0.42 11.84
CA ILE A 355 -0.63 -0.51 12.72
C ILE A 355 -1.93 -0.34 11.91
N LEU A 356 -3.08 -0.53 12.55
CA LEU A 356 -4.38 -0.17 11.97
C LEU A 356 -4.80 1.20 12.54
N ASP A 357 -4.57 2.26 11.77
CA ASP A 357 -4.92 3.64 12.09
C ASP A 357 -5.97 4.11 11.08
N ILE A 358 -7.22 4.24 11.52
CA ILE A 358 -8.39 4.29 10.65
C ILE A 358 -9.23 5.53 10.94
N TYR A 359 -9.44 6.36 9.92
CA TYR A 359 -10.37 7.48 9.95
C TYR A 359 -11.64 7.12 9.20
N ILE A 360 -12.79 7.50 9.75
CA ILE A 360 -14.11 7.34 9.14
C ILE A 360 -14.75 8.72 9.05
N PHE A 361 -15.11 9.10 7.83
CA PHE A 361 -15.66 10.42 7.47
C PHE A 361 -17.14 10.27 7.10
N LEU A 362 -18.02 11.04 7.72
CA LEU A 362 -19.47 10.82 7.65
C LEU A 362 -20.19 11.60 6.55
N GLY A 363 -19.54 12.46 5.77
CA GLY A 363 -20.23 13.20 4.71
C GLY A 363 -21.21 14.26 5.25
N PRO A 364 -22.46 14.35 4.77
CA PRO A 364 -23.27 13.23 4.24
C PRO A 364 -23.23 13.06 2.73
N ASP A 365 -22.83 14.06 1.94
CA ASP A 365 -22.68 13.91 0.49
C ASP A 365 -21.22 13.59 0.10
N PRO A 366 -20.97 13.04 -1.11
CA PRO A 366 -19.62 12.68 -1.53
C PRO A 366 -18.59 13.82 -1.47
N ASN A 367 -18.99 15.07 -1.74
CA ASN A 367 -18.05 16.19 -1.68
C ASN A 367 -17.66 16.49 -0.24
N SER A 368 -18.62 16.45 0.69
CA SER A 368 -18.36 16.60 2.13
C SER A 368 -17.42 15.51 2.66
N VAL A 369 -17.57 14.27 2.19
CA VAL A 369 -16.64 13.17 2.53
C VAL A 369 -15.21 13.50 2.09
N VAL A 370 -15.04 13.97 0.85
CA VAL A 370 -13.71 14.34 0.32
C VAL A 370 -13.14 15.53 1.09
N GLN A 371 -13.94 16.54 1.42
CA GLN A 371 -13.51 17.68 2.24
C GLN A 371 -13.00 17.23 3.61
N GLN A 372 -13.75 16.37 4.31
CA GLN A 372 -13.37 15.82 5.61
C GLN A 372 -12.09 14.99 5.55
N TYR A 373 -11.88 14.25 4.47
CA TYR A 373 -10.62 13.54 4.22
C TYR A 373 -9.45 14.52 4.05
N LEU A 374 -9.62 15.57 3.25
CA LEU A 374 -8.59 16.60 3.01
C LEU A 374 -8.28 17.43 4.25
N GLU A 375 -9.20 17.56 5.21
CA GLU A 375 -8.90 18.14 6.52
C GLU A 375 -7.83 17.35 7.28
N VAL A 376 -7.76 16.03 7.07
CA VAL A 376 -6.76 15.16 7.71
C VAL A 376 -5.45 15.12 6.92
N VAL A 377 -5.52 14.88 5.61
CA VAL A 377 -4.31 14.67 4.78
C VAL A 377 -3.71 15.96 4.21
N GLY A 378 -4.40 17.08 4.36
CA GLY A 378 -4.00 18.38 3.83
C GLY A 378 -4.77 18.76 2.56
N VAL A 379 -5.09 20.05 2.45
CA VAL A 379 -5.75 20.61 1.27
C VAL A 379 -4.77 20.75 0.10
N PRO A 380 -5.22 20.60 -1.16
CA PRO A 380 -4.36 20.76 -2.32
C PRO A 380 -3.70 22.15 -2.36
N ALA A 381 -2.42 22.19 -2.75
CA ALA A 381 -1.72 23.45 -2.97
C ALA A 381 -2.39 24.24 -4.11
N MET A 382 -2.53 25.55 -3.92
CA MET A 382 -3.08 26.43 -4.95
C MET A 382 -2.10 26.53 -6.13
N PRO A 383 -2.48 26.07 -7.35
CA PRO A 383 -1.59 26.18 -8.49
C PRO A 383 -1.41 27.63 -8.93
N VAL A 384 -0.23 27.96 -9.42
CA VAL A 384 0.04 29.23 -10.11
C VAL A 384 -0.78 29.30 -11.41
N TYR A 385 -1.29 30.48 -11.76
CA TYR A 385 -2.26 30.62 -12.87
C TYR A 385 -1.75 30.05 -14.21
N TRP A 386 -0.48 30.28 -14.55
CA TRP A 386 0.10 29.78 -15.80
C TRP A 386 0.21 28.25 -15.85
N ALA A 387 0.20 27.55 -14.71
CA ALA A 387 0.23 26.09 -14.69
C ALA A 387 -1.08 25.47 -15.22
N LEU A 388 -2.17 26.24 -15.25
CA LEU A 388 -3.46 25.85 -15.86
C LEU A 388 -3.47 26.00 -17.39
N GLY A 389 -2.39 26.54 -17.98
CA GLY A 389 -2.19 26.64 -19.42
C GLY A 389 -1.92 25.29 -20.08
N PHE A 390 -1.75 25.32 -21.39
CA PHE A 390 -1.42 24.12 -22.16
C PHE A 390 0.09 23.83 -22.10
N HIS A 391 0.47 22.59 -21.75
CA HIS A 391 1.87 22.17 -21.68
C HIS A 391 2.20 21.24 -22.84
N LEU A 392 3.23 21.57 -23.61
CA LEU A 392 3.76 20.70 -24.66
C LEU A 392 5.08 20.09 -24.21
N CYS A 393 5.14 18.76 -24.18
CA CYS A 393 6.33 18.02 -23.77
C CYS A 393 6.52 16.77 -24.63
N ARG A 394 7.77 16.36 -24.79
CA ARG A 394 8.14 15.01 -25.21
C ARG A 394 9.49 14.65 -24.65
N TRP A 395 9.72 13.35 -24.48
CA TRP A 395 11.08 12.85 -24.46
C TRP A 395 11.66 12.90 -25.88
N GLY A 396 12.82 13.55 -26.04
CA GLY A 396 13.61 13.46 -27.26
C GLY A 396 13.58 14.70 -28.16
N TYR A 397 13.47 15.91 -27.61
CA TYR A 397 13.72 17.14 -28.37
C TYR A 397 15.19 17.31 -28.83
N LYS A 398 16.13 16.60 -28.20
CA LYS A 398 17.57 16.49 -28.52
C LYS A 398 18.39 17.78 -28.38
N THR A 399 17.90 18.93 -28.83
CA THR A 399 18.63 20.21 -28.81
C THR A 399 17.71 21.38 -28.44
N SER A 400 18.30 22.49 -27.98
CA SER A 400 17.59 23.75 -27.71
C SER A 400 16.95 24.32 -28.98
N ASN A 401 17.64 24.26 -30.12
CA ASN A 401 17.09 24.69 -31.41
C ASN A 401 15.84 23.87 -31.79
N GLY A 402 15.90 22.53 -31.68
CA GLY A 402 14.73 21.69 -31.96
C GLY A 402 13.54 21.98 -31.03
N THR A 403 13.82 22.35 -29.78
CA THR A 403 12.79 22.80 -28.84
C THR A 403 12.19 24.15 -29.27
N TRP A 404 13.03 25.09 -29.71
CA TRP A 404 12.59 26.41 -30.18
C TRP A 404 11.76 26.34 -31.47
N ASP A 405 12.11 25.44 -32.39
CA ASP A 405 11.36 25.25 -33.63
C ASP A 405 9.93 24.77 -33.34
N VAL A 406 9.75 23.91 -32.32
CA VAL A 406 8.44 23.49 -31.84
C VAL A 406 7.64 24.68 -31.29
N VAL A 407 8.25 25.52 -30.44
CA VAL A 407 7.60 26.73 -29.90
C VAL A 407 7.15 27.67 -31.02
N LYS A 408 8.01 27.91 -32.02
CA LYS A 408 7.70 28.76 -33.18
C LYS A 408 6.55 28.19 -34.00
N ALA A 409 6.56 26.88 -34.27
CA ALA A 409 5.48 26.23 -35.01
C ALA A 409 4.14 26.40 -34.29
N MET A 410 4.09 26.11 -32.99
CA MET A 410 2.89 26.28 -32.17
C MET A 410 2.36 27.72 -32.19
N ARG A 411 3.25 28.72 -32.09
CA ARG A 411 2.88 30.15 -32.22
C ARG A 411 2.36 30.49 -33.61
N ASN A 412 3.01 30.02 -34.68
CA ASN A 412 2.60 30.25 -36.06
C ASN A 412 1.20 29.67 -36.37
N TYR A 413 0.84 28.56 -35.73
CA TYR A 413 -0.50 27.96 -35.84
C TYR A 413 -1.51 28.53 -34.84
N GLY A 414 -1.14 29.53 -34.03
CA GLY A 414 -2.04 30.16 -33.06
C GLY A 414 -2.45 29.25 -31.90
N ILE A 415 -1.65 28.23 -31.58
CA ILE A 415 -1.93 27.32 -30.45
C ILE A 415 -1.42 27.98 -29.15
N PRO A 416 -2.27 28.18 -28.13
CA PRO A 416 -1.86 28.73 -26.85
C PRO A 416 -0.77 27.88 -26.18
N GLN A 417 0.23 28.56 -25.60
CA GLN A 417 1.32 27.98 -24.81
C GLN A 417 1.44 28.72 -23.49
#